data_AF-A0A662GIZ7-F1
#
_entry.id   AF-A0A662GIZ7-F1
#
_cell.length_a   1.000
_cell.length_b   1.000
_cell.length_c   1.000
_cell.angle_alpha   90.00
_cell.angle_beta   90.00
_cell.angle_gamma   90.00
#
_symmetry.space_group_name_H-M   'P 1'
#
loop_
_entity.id
_entity.type
_entity.pdbx_description
1 polymer ?
#
loop_
_entity_poly.entity_id
_entity_poly.type
_entity_poly.pdbx_seq_one_letter_code
_entity_poly.pdbx_strand_id
1 'polypeptide(L)'
;MNFWIEKLFLKDKYPLFFALLSIALYLTCLLISYLLNDLTVYLSNPGWILMNIFGYITIVLTLFIIKNFNKSLAYVRKYTVLDDEKWKDFRARIKKEIFRKTYLIIFAFWMIYSFCHVFVYNLDGWWEVYSKYNSPFIFDILGYLIQGLNGCLFGGIYMAFIPINLNLAYRKMYKCDIFKPEIASSKGIKNLSKFKKLILIETFSAALMSALAITIWSKITLYAPIIGSLIMFIPTAVIPHYTFFRILSRAKDSRLDLIDSKIKEIPDKDAAFISDLILLNKLIRIEKRIKDIKPWLVDIKSIFQLIGTTILSQVLVMIIDMMK
;
A
#
# COMPACT_ATOMS: atom_id res chain seq x y z
N MET A 1 10.93 22.88 -3.52
CA MET A 1 10.48 22.45 -4.85
C MET A 1 9.15 21.70 -4.70
N ASN A 2 8.02 22.38 -4.90
CA ASN A 2 6.68 21.78 -4.71
C ASN A 2 6.47 20.66 -5.72
N PHE A 3 6.19 19.47 -5.23
CA PHE A 3 6.17 18.25 -6.02
C PHE A 3 4.91 18.21 -6.91
N TRP A 4 5.06 18.03 -8.22
CA TRP A 4 3.91 17.92 -9.14
C TRP A 4 3.00 16.76 -8.77
N ILE A 5 3.58 15.62 -8.34
CA ILE A 5 2.85 14.48 -7.78
C ILE A 5 2.08 14.87 -6.51
N GLU A 6 2.63 15.66 -5.59
CA GLU A 6 1.83 16.12 -4.43
C GLU A 6 0.63 16.98 -4.86
N LYS A 7 0.80 17.87 -5.86
CA LYS A 7 -0.30 18.66 -6.45
C LYS A 7 -1.29 17.81 -7.27
N LEU A 8 -0.82 16.74 -7.90
CA LEU A 8 -1.61 15.74 -8.62
C LEU A 8 -2.37 14.81 -7.67
N PHE A 9 -1.94 14.65 -6.42
CA PHE A 9 -2.55 13.73 -5.48
C PHE A 9 -3.52 14.41 -4.49
N LEU A 10 -3.73 15.72 -4.63
CA LEU A 10 -4.55 16.54 -3.74
C LEU A 10 -5.83 17.13 -4.38
N LYS A 11 -6.14 16.88 -5.66
CA LYS A 11 -7.44 17.32 -6.27
C LYS A 11 -8.32 16.14 -6.65
N ASP A 12 -9.64 16.31 -6.62
CA ASP A 12 -10.59 15.21 -6.82
C ASP A 12 -10.83 14.82 -8.30
N LYS A 13 -10.33 15.59 -9.28
CA LYS A 13 -10.59 15.37 -10.72
C LYS A 13 -9.64 14.37 -11.43
N TYR A 14 -8.62 13.84 -10.76
CA TYR A 14 -7.56 13.09 -11.42
C TYR A 14 -7.88 11.64 -11.85
N PRO A 15 -8.78 10.87 -11.21
CA PRO A 15 -9.12 9.53 -11.71
C PRO A 15 -9.66 9.54 -13.14
N LEU A 16 -10.50 10.53 -13.48
CA LEU A 16 -11.01 10.70 -14.84
C LEU A 16 -9.89 11.05 -15.83
N PHE A 17 -8.94 11.90 -15.45
CA PHE A 17 -7.78 12.22 -16.29
C PHE A 17 -6.95 10.97 -16.62
N PHE A 18 -6.65 10.14 -15.62
CA PHE A 18 -5.88 8.91 -15.85
C PHE A 18 -6.66 7.88 -16.66
N ALA A 19 -7.97 7.77 -16.47
CA ALA A 19 -8.83 6.93 -17.31
C ALA A 19 -8.79 7.39 -18.77
N LEU A 20 -8.95 8.69 -19.02
CA LEU A 20 -8.89 9.28 -20.36
C LEU A 20 -7.50 9.10 -20.99
N LEU A 21 -6.42 9.21 -20.21
CA LEU A 21 -5.07 8.95 -20.67
C LEU A 21 -4.88 7.49 -21.11
N SER A 22 -5.32 6.52 -20.30
CA SER A 22 -5.26 5.09 -20.64
C SER A 22 -6.12 4.75 -21.86
N ILE A 23 -7.30 5.35 -21.98
CA ILE A 23 -8.17 5.19 -23.17
C ILE A 23 -7.48 5.79 -24.40
N ALA A 24 -6.93 7.00 -24.30
CA ALA A 24 -6.25 7.65 -25.40
C ALA A 24 -5.02 6.86 -25.87
N LEU A 25 -4.23 6.30 -24.94
CA LEU A 25 -3.08 5.43 -25.27
C LEU A 25 -3.51 4.17 -26.02
N TYR A 26 -4.57 3.52 -25.54
CA TYR A 26 -5.14 2.34 -26.21
C TYR A 26 -5.67 2.66 -27.61
N LEU A 27 -6.42 3.76 -27.76
CA LEU A 27 -6.95 4.20 -29.06
C LEU A 27 -5.84 4.61 -30.03
N THR A 28 -4.76 5.21 -29.54
CA THR A 28 -3.59 5.56 -30.36
C THR A 28 -2.94 4.31 -30.93
N CYS A 29 -2.77 3.27 -30.12
CA CYS A 29 -2.19 2.02 -30.60
C CYS A 29 -3.12 1.27 -31.55
N LEU A 30 -4.43 1.28 -31.27
CA LEU A 30 -5.45 0.75 -32.19
C LEU A 30 -5.37 1.43 -33.58
N LEU A 31 -5.24 2.76 -33.61
CA LEU A 31 -5.11 3.53 -34.84
C LEU A 31 -3.82 3.16 -35.59
N ILE A 32 -2.69 3.06 -34.89
CA ILE A 32 -1.42 2.67 -35.52
C ILE A 32 -1.51 1.24 -36.07
N SER A 33 -2.08 0.30 -35.32
CA SER A 33 -2.28 -1.08 -35.79
C SER A 33 -3.21 -1.15 -37.00
N TYR A 34 -4.24 -0.29 -37.07
CA TYR A 34 -5.08 -0.17 -38.25
C TYR A 34 -4.30 0.33 -39.47
N LEU A 35 -3.48 1.37 -39.32
CA LEU A 35 -2.66 1.92 -40.40
C LEU A 35 -1.60 0.94 -40.92
N LEU A 36 -1.17 -0.02 -40.08
CA LEU A 36 -0.20 -1.05 -40.43
C LEU A 36 -0.84 -2.34 -40.97
N ASN A 37 -2.17 -2.40 -41.14
CA ASN A 37 -2.94 -3.59 -41.52
C ASN A 37 -2.84 -4.79 -40.55
N ASP A 38 -2.51 -4.52 -39.27
CA ASP A 38 -2.31 -5.55 -38.23
C ASP A 38 -3.41 -5.51 -37.13
N LEU A 39 -4.60 -4.98 -37.46
CA LEU A 39 -5.68 -4.72 -36.50
C LEU A 39 -6.19 -6.00 -35.78
N THR A 40 -6.36 -7.10 -36.51
CA THR A 40 -6.86 -8.38 -35.95
C THR A 40 -5.91 -8.95 -34.90
N VAL A 41 -4.60 -8.73 -35.09
CA VAL A 41 -3.54 -9.14 -34.16
C VAL A 41 -3.61 -8.29 -32.89
N TYR A 42 -3.92 -7.01 -33.04
CA TYR A 42 -4.12 -6.09 -31.91
C TYR A 42 -5.31 -6.42 -31.05
N LEU A 43 -6.45 -6.68 -31.67
CA LEU A 43 -7.66 -7.02 -30.93
C LEU A 43 -7.60 -8.41 -30.30
N SER A 44 -6.77 -9.32 -30.81
CA SER A 44 -6.63 -10.68 -30.26
C SER A 44 -5.65 -10.76 -29.07
N ASN A 45 -4.84 -9.73 -28.82
CA ASN A 45 -3.88 -9.72 -27.72
C ASN A 45 -4.41 -8.92 -26.50
N PRO A 46 -4.82 -9.59 -25.41
CA PRO A 46 -5.39 -8.92 -24.24
C PRO A 46 -4.35 -8.08 -23.47
N GLY A 47 -3.05 -8.26 -23.69
CA GLY A 47 -2.00 -7.56 -22.98
C GLY A 47 -2.07 -6.04 -23.13
N TRP A 48 -2.49 -5.53 -24.29
CA TRP A 48 -2.65 -4.08 -24.53
C TRP A 48 -3.71 -3.47 -23.61
N ILE A 49 -4.81 -4.18 -23.43
CA ILE A 49 -5.90 -3.76 -22.54
C ILE A 49 -5.45 -3.92 -21.08
N LEU A 50 -4.88 -5.07 -20.72
CA LEU A 50 -4.45 -5.36 -19.35
C LEU A 50 -3.40 -4.37 -18.85
N MET A 51 -2.45 -3.96 -19.69
CA MET A 51 -1.42 -2.99 -19.34
C MET A 51 -2.02 -1.60 -19.05
N ASN A 52 -2.98 -1.14 -19.86
CA ASN A 52 -3.67 0.13 -19.63
C ASN A 52 -4.54 0.08 -18.37
N ILE A 53 -5.22 -1.05 -18.13
CA ILE A 53 -5.97 -1.31 -16.89
C ILE A 53 -5.01 -1.29 -15.68
N PHE A 54 -3.86 -1.94 -15.78
CA PHE A 54 -2.84 -1.95 -14.72
C PHE A 54 -2.36 -0.52 -14.38
N GLY A 55 -2.00 0.27 -15.39
CA GLY A 55 -1.58 1.66 -15.19
C GLY A 55 -2.65 2.54 -14.54
N TYR A 56 -3.91 2.39 -14.96
CA TYR A 56 -5.04 3.10 -14.36
C TYR A 56 -5.30 2.68 -12.91
N ILE A 57 -5.36 1.37 -12.64
CA ILE A 57 -5.68 0.84 -11.31
C ILE A 57 -4.57 1.23 -10.31
N THR A 58 -3.29 1.11 -10.70
CA THR A 58 -2.16 1.49 -9.83
C THR A 58 -2.26 2.93 -9.37
N ILE A 59 -2.49 3.88 -10.28
CA ILE A 59 -2.52 5.30 -9.92
C ILE A 59 -3.75 5.64 -9.08
N VAL A 60 -4.92 5.09 -9.41
CA VAL A 60 -6.18 5.31 -8.67
C VAL A 60 -6.08 4.74 -7.25
N LEU A 61 -5.55 3.52 -7.10
CA LEU A 61 -5.34 2.91 -5.79
C LEU A 61 -4.33 3.70 -4.97
N THR A 62 -3.23 4.16 -5.57
CA THR A 62 -2.25 5.02 -4.89
C THR A 62 -2.91 6.30 -4.35
N LEU A 63 -3.69 7.00 -5.20
CA LEU A 63 -4.43 8.21 -4.81
C LEU A 63 -5.40 7.93 -3.65
N PHE A 64 -6.16 6.85 -3.76
CA PHE A 64 -7.15 6.46 -2.76
C PHE A 64 -6.50 6.12 -1.42
N ILE A 65 -5.41 5.36 -1.41
CA ILE A 65 -4.69 4.98 -0.19
C ILE A 65 -4.10 6.21 0.50
N ILE A 66 -3.43 7.11 -0.23
CA ILE A 66 -2.86 8.33 0.36
C ILE A 66 -3.94 9.24 0.95
N LYS A 67 -5.09 9.38 0.27
CA LYS A 67 -6.24 10.14 0.78
C LYS A 67 -6.76 9.55 2.09
N ASN A 68 -6.90 8.22 2.17
CA ASN A 68 -7.35 7.54 3.38
C ASN A 68 -6.30 7.57 4.49
N PHE A 69 -5.01 7.48 4.17
CA PHE A 69 -3.94 7.67 5.15
C PHE A 69 -4.01 9.04 5.82
N ASN A 70 -4.14 10.12 5.04
CA ASN A 70 -4.24 11.48 5.58
C ASN A 70 -5.48 11.66 6.48
N LYS A 71 -6.61 11.05 6.11
CA LYS A 71 -7.83 11.00 6.94
C LYS A 71 -7.57 10.25 8.25
N SER A 72 -6.98 9.05 8.19
CA SER A 72 -6.63 8.26 9.38
C SER A 72 -5.68 9.00 10.32
N LEU A 73 -4.69 9.71 9.77
CA LEU A 73 -3.77 10.55 10.54
C LEU A 73 -4.50 11.69 11.27
N ALA A 74 -5.52 12.29 10.65
CA ALA A 74 -6.32 13.34 11.29
C ALA A 74 -7.14 12.79 12.48
N TYR A 75 -7.68 11.57 12.38
CA TYR A 75 -8.47 10.98 13.46
C TYR A 75 -7.66 10.70 14.73
N VAL A 76 -6.40 10.31 14.57
CA VAL A 76 -5.54 9.99 15.72
C VAL A 76 -4.95 11.23 16.40
N ARG A 77 -5.08 12.43 15.81
CA ARG A 77 -4.60 13.71 16.38
C ARG A 77 -4.98 13.88 17.85
N LYS A 78 -6.23 13.58 18.20
CA LYS A 78 -6.77 13.77 19.56
C LYS A 78 -6.11 12.89 20.62
N TYR A 79 -5.35 11.87 20.20
CA TYR A 79 -4.68 10.91 21.08
C TYR A 79 -3.16 11.07 21.05
N THR A 80 -2.67 12.25 20.66
CA THR A 80 -1.24 12.51 20.55
C THR A 80 -0.77 13.43 21.65
N VAL A 81 0.46 13.22 22.14
CA VAL A 81 1.11 14.05 23.19
C VAL A 81 1.55 15.42 22.66
N LEU A 82 1.60 15.59 21.34
CA LEU A 82 2.12 16.79 20.69
C LEU A 82 1.13 17.96 20.76
N ASP A 83 1.63 19.18 20.98
CA ASP A 83 0.90 20.43 20.74
C ASP A 83 0.64 20.67 19.24
N ASP A 84 -0.09 21.72 18.87
CA ASP A 84 -0.53 21.96 17.49
C ASP A 84 0.64 22.27 16.54
N GLU A 85 1.65 23.01 16.99
CA GLU A 85 2.84 23.30 16.20
C GLU A 85 3.69 22.04 15.96
N LYS A 86 4.01 21.28 17.02
CA LYS A 86 4.78 20.03 16.89
C LYS A 86 4.02 18.99 16.06
N TRP A 87 2.69 18.99 16.12
CA TRP A 87 1.89 18.12 15.27
C TRP A 87 1.97 18.51 13.79
N LYS A 88 1.92 19.81 13.49
CA LYS A 88 2.08 20.32 12.12
C LYS A 88 3.42 19.87 11.55
N ASP A 89 4.50 20.02 12.33
CA ASP A 89 5.84 19.57 11.96
C ASP A 89 5.94 18.05 11.81
N PHE A 90 5.36 17.30 12.75
CA PHE A 90 5.30 15.84 12.66
C PHE A 90 4.58 15.38 11.39
N ARG A 91 3.41 15.95 11.10
CA ARG A 91 2.64 15.66 9.89
C ARG A 91 3.43 16.00 8.62
N ALA A 92 4.17 17.12 8.61
CA ALA A 92 5.04 17.48 7.49
C ALA A 92 6.16 16.44 7.27
N ARG A 93 6.78 15.95 8.35
CA ARG A 93 7.77 14.87 8.29
C ARG A 93 7.18 13.56 7.77
N ILE A 94 5.99 13.17 8.23
CA ILE A 94 5.28 11.99 7.73
C ILE A 94 4.98 12.12 6.24
N LYS A 95 4.47 13.27 5.79
CA LYS A 95 4.24 13.51 4.35
C LYS A 95 5.53 13.42 3.54
N LYS A 96 6.65 13.93 4.06
CA LYS A 96 7.95 13.85 3.39
C LYS A 96 8.40 12.39 3.19
N GLU A 97 8.12 11.50 4.14
CA GLU A 97 8.38 10.06 3.96
C GLU A 97 7.48 9.45 2.87
N ILE A 98 6.20 9.80 2.84
CA ILE A 98 5.23 9.29 1.84
C ILE A 98 5.62 9.71 0.41
N PHE A 99 5.99 10.97 0.22
CA PHE A 99 6.34 11.54 -1.10
C PHE A 99 7.85 11.47 -1.41
N ARG A 100 8.58 10.56 -0.76
CA ARG A 100 10.00 10.37 -1.06
C ARG A 100 10.18 9.94 -2.51
N LYS A 101 11.25 10.42 -3.16
CA LYS A 101 11.55 10.16 -4.58
C LYS A 101 12.03 8.73 -4.90
N THR A 102 11.73 7.76 -4.04
CA THR A 102 12.04 6.34 -4.23
C THR A 102 11.46 5.79 -5.53
N TYR A 103 10.32 6.31 -5.98
CA TYR A 103 9.71 5.91 -7.26
C TYR A 103 10.58 6.21 -8.48
N LEU A 104 11.47 7.21 -8.44
CA LEU A 104 12.38 7.48 -9.56
C LEU A 104 13.40 6.35 -9.73
N ILE A 105 13.86 5.79 -8.62
CA ILE A 105 14.80 4.66 -8.62
C ILE A 105 14.09 3.41 -9.16
N ILE A 106 12.87 3.15 -8.69
CA ILE A 106 12.06 2.01 -9.15
C ILE A 106 11.70 2.15 -10.63
N PHE A 107 11.29 3.34 -11.05
CA PHE A 107 11.02 3.67 -12.45
C PHE A 107 12.26 3.45 -13.32
N ALA A 108 13.39 4.04 -12.95
CA ALA A 108 14.63 3.90 -13.72
C ALA A 108 15.06 2.44 -13.84
N PHE A 109 15.00 1.67 -12.75
CA PHE A 109 15.30 0.25 -12.75
C PHE A 109 14.43 -0.52 -13.75
N TRP A 110 13.09 -0.36 -13.68
CA TRP A 110 12.18 -1.09 -14.55
C TRP A 110 12.24 -0.62 -16.01
N MET A 111 12.50 0.66 -16.26
CA MET A 111 12.70 1.19 -17.61
C MET A 111 13.96 0.61 -18.27
N ILE A 112 15.07 0.55 -17.54
CA ILE A 112 16.33 -0.05 -18.02
C ILE A 112 16.13 -1.55 -18.23
N TYR A 113 15.53 -2.23 -17.27
CA TYR A 113 15.22 -3.66 -17.36
C TYR A 113 14.37 -3.98 -18.59
N SER A 114 13.29 -3.21 -18.79
CA SER A 114 12.40 -3.35 -19.94
C SER A 114 13.12 -3.05 -21.26
N PHE A 115 14.00 -2.06 -21.30
CA PHE A 115 14.75 -1.71 -22.50
C PHE A 115 15.69 -2.84 -22.89
N CYS A 116 16.45 -3.36 -21.93
CA CYS A 116 17.35 -4.48 -22.18
C CYS A 116 16.59 -5.73 -22.63
N HIS A 117 15.46 -6.04 -22.01
CA HIS A 117 14.63 -7.18 -22.42
C HIS A 117 14.13 -7.06 -23.86
N VAL A 118 13.58 -5.91 -24.23
CA VAL A 118 12.94 -5.71 -25.54
C VAL A 118 13.98 -5.57 -26.66
N PHE A 119 15.02 -4.76 -26.46
CA PHE A 119 15.91 -4.34 -27.57
C PHE A 119 17.31 -4.97 -27.55
N VAL A 120 17.75 -5.54 -26.41
CA VAL A 120 19.12 -6.08 -26.29
C VAL A 120 19.09 -7.60 -26.29
N TYR A 121 18.22 -8.19 -25.46
CA TYR A 121 18.11 -9.64 -25.35
C TYR A 121 17.11 -10.24 -26.35
N ASN A 122 16.37 -9.41 -27.08
CA ASN A 122 15.28 -9.82 -27.96
C ASN A 122 14.36 -10.85 -27.28
N LEU A 123 14.08 -10.65 -26.00
CA LEU A 123 13.20 -11.54 -25.25
C LEU A 123 11.76 -11.17 -25.55
N ASP A 124 10.98 -12.18 -25.87
CA ASP A 124 9.61 -12.08 -26.32
C ASP A 124 8.75 -11.25 -25.35
N GLY A 125 8.30 -10.07 -25.80
CA GLY A 125 7.31 -9.26 -25.08
C GLY A 125 5.94 -9.94 -25.08
N TRP A 126 4.99 -9.52 -24.23
CA TRP A 126 3.62 -10.07 -24.34
C TRP A 126 2.95 -9.67 -25.66
N TRP A 127 3.52 -8.70 -26.39
CA TRP A 127 3.17 -8.30 -27.75
C TRP A 127 4.02 -9.04 -28.82
N GLU A 128 4.61 -10.19 -28.52
CA GLU A 128 5.41 -10.95 -29.49
C GLU A 128 4.62 -11.40 -30.74
N VAL A 129 3.29 -11.51 -30.67
CA VAL A 129 2.45 -11.91 -31.82
C VAL A 129 2.72 -11.04 -33.07
N TYR A 130 3.25 -9.82 -32.89
CA TYR A 130 3.59 -8.90 -33.97
C TYR A 130 4.97 -9.09 -34.60
N SER A 131 5.83 -9.94 -34.04
CA SER A 131 7.15 -10.29 -34.61
C SER A 131 7.05 -10.91 -36.00
N LYS A 132 5.86 -11.42 -36.37
CA LYS A 132 5.56 -12.12 -37.63
C LYS A 132 4.92 -11.26 -38.72
N TYR A 133 4.75 -9.95 -38.50
CA TYR A 133 3.99 -9.06 -39.37
C TYR A 133 4.86 -7.94 -39.98
N ASN A 134 4.27 -7.06 -40.79
CA ASN A 134 4.98 -6.12 -41.67
C ASN A 134 5.84 -5.07 -40.93
N SER A 135 5.71 -4.91 -39.61
CA SER A 135 6.40 -3.84 -38.86
C SER A 135 6.68 -4.21 -37.39
N PRO A 136 7.48 -5.25 -37.12
CA PRO A 136 7.71 -5.75 -35.76
C PRO A 136 8.38 -4.70 -34.85
N PHE A 137 9.35 -3.96 -35.40
CA PHE A 137 10.07 -2.91 -34.67
C PHE A 137 9.17 -1.76 -34.18
N ILE A 138 8.12 -1.41 -34.95
CA ILE A 138 7.17 -0.36 -34.54
C ILE A 138 6.37 -0.84 -33.32
N PHE A 139 5.95 -2.10 -33.33
CA PHE A 139 5.24 -2.70 -32.19
C PHE A 139 6.12 -2.86 -30.96
N ASP A 140 7.43 -3.10 -31.11
CA ASP A 140 8.38 -3.11 -29.99
C ASP A 140 8.52 -1.73 -29.35
N ILE A 141 8.61 -0.67 -30.15
CA ILE A 141 8.61 0.71 -29.65
C ILE A 141 7.29 1.02 -28.92
N LEU A 142 6.15 0.68 -29.51
CA LEU A 142 4.84 0.94 -28.90
C LEU A 142 4.65 0.15 -27.60
N GLY A 143 5.03 -1.13 -27.60
CA GLY A 143 4.98 -2.00 -26.43
C GLY A 143 5.87 -1.48 -25.32
N TYR A 144 7.11 -1.09 -25.64
CA TYR A 144 8.04 -0.46 -24.71
C TYR A 144 7.49 0.84 -24.12
N LEU A 145 6.90 1.73 -24.93
CA LEU A 145 6.35 2.99 -24.46
C LEU A 145 5.13 2.79 -23.55
N ILE A 146 4.21 1.89 -23.92
CA ILE A 146 3.04 1.56 -23.11
C ILE A 146 3.47 0.90 -21.79
N GLN A 147 4.42 -0.04 -21.84
CA GLN A 147 4.99 -0.67 -20.65
C GLN A 147 5.73 0.35 -19.78
N GLY A 148 6.49 1.26 -20.38
CA GLY A 148 7.24 2.29 -19.68
C GLY A 148 6.34 3.26 -18.92
N LEU A 149 5.22 3.66 -19.53
CA LEU A 149 4.27 4.56 -18.90
C LEU A 149 3.38 3.84 -17.87
N ASN A 150 2.66 2.79 -18.28
CA ASN A 150 1.68 2.12 -17.42
C ASN A 150 2.33 1.16 -16.41
N GLY A 151 3.31 0.38 -16.84
CA GLY A 151 4.03 -0.58 -16.00
C GLY A 151 5.09 0.10 -15.14
N CYS A 152 6.08 0.73 -15.77
CA CYS A 152 7.25 1.23 -15.06
C CYS A 152 6.98 2.53 -14.29
N LEU A 153 6.30 3.52 -14.89
CA LEU A 153 6.05 4.80 -14.21
C LEU A 153 4.90 4.70 -13.21
N PHE A 154 3.69 4.34 -13.65
CA PHE A 154 2.54 4.26 -12.73
C PHE A 154 2.66 3.10 -11.74
N GLY A 155 3.08 1.92 -12.20
CA GLY A 155 3.42 0.81 -11.31
C GLY A 155 4.60 1.13 -10.38
N GLY A 156 5.63 1.83 -10.86
CA GLY A 156 6.74 2.28 -10.02
C GLY A 156 6.35 3.30 -8.95
N ILE A 157 5.43 4.21 -9.26
CA ILE A 157 4.80 5.10 -8.26
C ILE A 157 4.08 4.27 -7.22
N TYR A 158 3.23 3.32 -7.62
CA TYR A 158 2.53 2.45 -6.68
C TYR A 158 3.49 1.66 -5.78
N MET A 159 4.48 0.98 -6.37
CA MET A 159 5.49 0.18 -5.66
C MET A 159 6.38 1.04 -4.75
N ALA A 160 6.61 2.31 -5.05
CA ALA A 160 7.34 3.16 -4.12
C ALA A 160 6.46 3.62 -2.96
N PHE A 161 5.22 3.99 -3.26
CA PHE A 161 4.35 4.64 -2.28
C PHE A 161 3.81 3.63 -1.27
N ILE A 162 3.30 2.49 -1.74
CA ILE A 162 2.56 1.56 -0.90
C ILE A 162 3.49 0.68 -0.05
N PRO A 163 4.32 -0.22 -0.61
CA PRO A 163 5.14 -1.12 0.20
C PRO A 163 6.36 -0.46 0.83
N ILE A 164 6.80 0.71 0.37
CA ILE A 164 8.02 1.37 0.88
C ILE A 164 7.68 2.62 1.67
N ASN A 165 7.17 3.67 1.03
CA ASN A 165 7.07 4.98 1.65
C ASN A 165 6.01 5.04 2.78
N LEU A 166 4.86 4.39 2.62
CA LEU A 166 3.88 4.26 3.71
C LEU A 166 4.47 3.47 4.88
N ASN A 167 5.24 2.42 4.61
CA ASN A 167 5.95 1.67 5.65
C ASN A 167 7.01 2.50 6.38
N LEU A 168 7.70 3.41 5.68
CA LEU A 168 8.57 4.40 6.31
C LEU A 168 7.79 5.37 7.20
N ALA A 169 6.62 5.83 6.74
CA ALA A 169 5.72 6.67 7.53
C ALA A 169 5.22 5.96 8.80
N TYR A 170 4.78 4.70 8.70
CA TYR A 170 4.37 3.89 9.84
C TYR A 170 5.52 3.74 10.85
N ARG A 171 6.72 3.39 10.38
CA ARG A 171 7.92 3.28 11.24
C ARG A 171 8.24 4.61 11.93
N LYS A 172 8.09 5.75 11.25
CA LYS A 172 8.30 7.08 11.84
C LYS A 172 7.27 7.38 12.93
N MET A 173 6.00 7.02 12.72
CA MET A 173 4.95 7.16 13.75
C MET A 173 5.30 6.37 15.01
N TYR A 174 5.81 5.14 14.86
CA TYR A 174 6.25 4.32 15.99
C TYR A 174 7.49 4.89 16.69
N LYS A 175 8.52 5.30 15.94
CA LYS A 175 9.78 5.80 16.52
C LYS A 175 9.61 7.09 17.32
N CYS A 176 8.68 7.95 16.94
CA CYS A 176 8.48 9.24 17.60
C CYS A 176 7.62 9.17 18.86
N ASP A 177 7.10 7.99 19.22
CA ASP A 177 6.32 7.72 20.43
C ASP A 177 5.25 8.80 20.75
N ILE A 178 4.48 9.16 19.72
CA ILE A 178 3.62 10.34 19.75
C ILE A 178 2.27 10.10 20.42
N PHE A 179 1.95 8.87 20.84
CA PHE A 179 0.63 8.48 21.28
C PHE A 179 0.50 8.51 22.80
N LYS A 180 -0.60 9.07 23.29
CA LYS A 180 -0.91 9.05 24.72
C LYS A 180 -1.44 7.68 25.15
N PRO A 181 -1.31 7.29 26.44
CA PRO A 181 -1.89 6.05 26.97
C PRO A 181 -3.41 5.93 26.72
N GLU A 182 -4.14 7.05 26.59
CA GLU A 182 -5.58 7.03 26.34
C GLU A 182 -5.98 6.38 25.01
N ILE A 183 -5.05 6.21 24.07
CA ILE A 183 -5.31 5.54 22.80
C ILE A 183 -5.71 4.06 23.00
N ALA A 184 -5.27 3.45 24.10
CA ALA A 184 -5.69 2.11 24.52
C ALA A 184 -7.08 2.10 25.21
N SER A 185 -7.91 3.12 25.03
CA SER A 185 -9.34 3.08 25.43
C SER A 185 -10.22 2.51 24.33
N SER A 186 -11.45 2.10 24.64
CA SER A 186 -12.43 1.69 23.62
C SER A 186 -12.62 2.76 22.52
N LYS A 187 -12.66 4.05 22.91
CA LYS A 187 -12.80 5.19 21.98
C LYS A 187 -11.52 5.42 21.16
N GLY A 188 -10.35 5.26 21.78
CA GLY A 188 -9.05 5.34 21.11
C GLY A 188 -8.87 4.23 20.08
N ILE A 189 -9.16 2.98 20.45
CA ILE A 189 -9.15 1.81 19.56
C ILE A 189 -10.14 1.98 18.40
N LYS A 190 -11.36 2.49 18.67
CA LYS A 190 -12.33 2.80 17.62
C LYS A 190 -11.78 3.81 16.61
N ASN A 191 -11.02 4.81 17.04
CA ASN A 191 -10.40 5.77 16.12
C ASN A 191 -9.17 5.18 15.40
N LEU A 192 -8.37 4.36 16.08
CA LEU A 192 -7.26 3.62 15.48
C LEU A 192 -7.74 2.58 14.45
N SER A 193 -8.98 2.08 14.58
CA SER A 193 -9.60 1.19 13.59
C SER A 193 -9.74 1.80 12.19
N LYS A 194 -9.56 3.12 12.03
CA LYS A 194 -9.45 3.73 10.69
C LYS A 194 -8.17 3.31 9.97
N PHE A 195 -7.07 3.12 10.70
CA PHE A 195 -5.87 2.48 10.16
C PHE A 195 -6.09 1.00 9.87
N LYS A 196 -6.90 0.29 10.65
CA LYS A 196 -7.31 -1.11 10.34
C LYS A 196 -7.87 -1.23 8.92
N LYS A 197 -8.85 -0.37 8.58
CA LYS A 197 -9.47 -0.37 7.25
C LYS A 197 -8.46 -0.02 6.16
N LEU A 198 -7.56 0.92 6.43
CA LEU A 198 -6.51 1.31 5.50
C LEU A 198 -5.55 0.15 5.20
N ILE A 199 -5.06 -0.55 6.23
CA ILE A 199 -4.14 -1.68 6.03
C ILE A 199 -4.81 -2.81 5.25
N LEU A 200 -6.09 -3.10 5.52
CA LEU A 200 -6.84 -4.08 4.72
C LEU A 200 -6.92 -3.69 3.24
N ILE A 201 -7.16 -2.40 2.96
CA ILE A 201 -7.20 -1.88 1.59
C ILE A 201 -5.82 -1.95 0.94
N GLU A 202 -4.75 -1.59 1.65
CA GLU A 202 -3.36 -1.68 1.17
C GLU A 202 -2.99 -3.11 0.80
N THR A 203 -3.29 -4.07 1.69
CA THR A 203 -3.00 -5.49 1.46
C THR A 203 -3.83 -6.06 0.30
N PHE A 204 -5.13 -5.75 0.23
CA PHE A 204 -5.97 -6.17 -0.90
C PHE A 204 -5.49 -5.58 -2.22
N SER A 205 -5.16 -4.28 -2.22
CA SER A 205 -4.60 -3.57 -3.36
C SER A 205 -3.31 -4.25 -3.84
N ALA A 206 -2.41 -4.60 -2.92
CA ALA A 206 -1.18 -5.31 -3.28
C ALA A 206 -1.46 -6.71 -3.85
N ALA A 207 -2.42 -7.47 -3.30
CA ALA A 207 -2.81 -8.77 -3.87
C ALA A 207 -3.35 -8.64 -5.31
N LEU A 208 -4.25 -7.68 -5.53
CA LEU A 208 -4.81 -7.40 -6.85
C LEU A 208 -3.71 -7.03 -7.86
N MET A 209 -2.81 -6.12 -7.47
CA MET A 209 -1.73 -5.68 -8.36
C MET A 209 -0.74 -6.80 -8.67
N SER A 210 -0.45 -7.67 -7.68
CA SER A 210 0.39 -8.85 -7.87
C SER A 210 -0.21 -9.83 -8.88
N ALA A 211 -1.52 -10.08 -8.78
CA ALA A 211 -2.22 -10.95 -9.72
C ALA A 211 -2.16 -10.39 -11.15
N LEU A 212 -2.47 -9.10 -11.33
CA LEU A 212 -2.39 -8.43 -12.63
C LEU A 212 -0.97 -8.46 -13.20
N ALA A 213 0.06 -8.21 -12.39
CA ALA A 213 1.43 -8.25 -12.84
C ALA A 213 1.84 -9.63 -13.37
N ILE A 214 1.46 -10.70 -12.65
CA ILE A 214 1.73 -12.06 -13.10
C ILE A 214 0.99 -12.35 -14.40
N THR A 215 -0.29 -12.00 -14.51
CA THR A 215 -1.06 -12.22 -15.75
C THR A 215 -0.47 -11.51 -16.97
N ILE A 216 0.14 -10.33 -16.78
CA ILE A 216 0.74 -9.56 -17.87
C ILE A 216 2.13 -10.09 -18.26
N TRP A 217 2.95 -10.49 -17.29
CA TRP A 217 4.39 -10.72 -17.50
C TRP A 217 4.87 -12.17 -17.27
N SER A 218 4.04 -13.10 -16.78
CA SER A 218 4.45 -14.48 -16.44
C SER A 218 5.07 -15.24 -17.61
N LYS A 219 4.54 -15.03 -18.82
CA LYS A 219 5.02 -15.67 -20.05
C LYS A 219 6.39 -15.19 -20.51
N ILE A 220 6.77 -13.99 -20.11
CA ILE A 220 8.00 -13.32 -20.56
C ILE A 220 9.15 -13.61 -19.60
N THR A 221 8.85 -13.65 -18.30
CA THR A 221 9.82 -13.89 -17.24
C THR A 221 9.15 -14.72 -16.16
N LEU A 222 9.47 -16.02 -16.08
CA LEU A 222 8.71 -16.95 -15.23
C LEU A 222 8.71 -16.51 -13.75
N TYR A 223 9.85 -16.01 -13.24
CA TYR A 223 10.04 -15.75 -11.81
C TYR A 223 10.02 -14.27 -11.41
N ALA A 224 10.34 -13.34 -12.31
CA ALA A 224 10.45 -11.92 -11.97
C ALA A 224 9.12 -11.28 -11.49
N PRO A 225 7.96 -11.54 -12.11
CA PRO A 225 6.66 -11.04 -11.65
C PRO A 225 6.25 -11.64 -10.30
N ILE A 226 6.63 -12.89 -10.03
CA ILE A 226 6.35 -13.58 -8.76
C ILE A 226 7.19 -12.97 -7.63
N ILE A 227 8.50 -12.83 -7.85
CA ILE A 227 9.41 -12.23 -6.87
C ILE A 227 9.01 -10.77 -6.60
N GLY A 228 8.73 -9.99 -7.66
CA GLY A 228 8.25 -8.62 -7.53
C GLY A 228 6.93 -8.53 -6.74
N SER A 229 6.01 -9.46 -6.99
CA SER A 229 4.74 -9.57 -6.26
C SER A 229 4.94 -9.87 -4.78
N LEU A 230 5.85 -10.77 -4.42
CA LEU A 230 6.18 -11.09 -3.02
C LEU A 230 6.81 -9.91 -2.30
N ILE A 231 7.75 -9.22 -2.95
CA ILE A 231 8.43 -8.02 -2.42
C ILE A 231 7.44 -6.88 -2.20
N MET A 232 6.41 -6.76 -3.03
CA MET A 232 5.36 -5.76 -2.85
C MET A 232 4.39 -6.14 -1.74
N PHE A 233 3.97 -7.40 -1.69
CA PHE A 233 2.84 -7.82 -0.88
C PHE A 233 3.23 -8.11 0.59
N ILE A 234 4.36 -8.79 0.84
CA ILE A 234 4.79 -9.15 2.20
C ILE A 234 5.02 -7.91 3.08
N PRO A 235 5.79 -6.89 2.65
CA PRO A 235 6.01 -5.70 3.48
C PRO A 235 4.73 -4.90 3.73
N THR A 236 3.84 -4.83 2.72
CA THR A 236 2.55 -4.13 2.83
C THR A 236 1.64 -4.79 3.85
N ALA A 237 1.64 -6.12 3.92
CA ALA A 237 0.88 -6.85 4.92
C ALA A 237 1.53 -6.76 6.31
N VAL A 238 2.82 -7.11 6.44
CA VAL A 238 3.43 -7.40 7.75
C VAL A 238 3.80 -6.13 8.54
N ILE A 239 4.41 -5.14 7.88
CA ILE A 239 5.01 -3.99 8.57
C ILE A 239 3.97 -3.11 9.28
N PRO A 240 2.84 -2.74 8.65
CA PRO A 240 1.84 -1.93 9.33
C PRO A 240 1.27 -2.65 10.57
N HIS A 241 0.98 -3.95 10.46
CA HIS A 241 0.47 -4.74 11.60
C HIS A 241 1.43 -4.78 12.77
N TYR A 242 2.69 -5.10 12.52
CA TYR A 242 3.71 -5.13 13.55
C TYR A 242 3.88 -3.75 14.22
N THR A 243 3.88 -2.69 13.42
CA THR A 243 4.05 -1.32 13.90
C THR A 243 2.90 -0.93 14.84
N PHE A 244 1.65 -1.16 14.44
CA PHE A 244 0.50 -0.81 15.27
C PHE A 244 0.34 -1.71 16.49
N PHE A 245 0.71 -2.99 16.39
CA PHE A 245 0.80 -3.87 17.56
C PHE A 245 1.73 -3.28 18.62
N ARG A 246 2.93 -2.84 18.23
CA ARG A 246 3.88 -2.24 19.18
C ARG A 246 3.40 -0.92 19.76
N ILE A 247 2.79 -0.06 18.94
CA ILE A 247 2.19 1.20 19.42
C ILE A 247 1.11 0.91 20.47
N LEU A 248 0.20 -0.02 20.19
CA LEU A 248 -0.90 -0.37 21.10
C LEU A 248 -0.41 -1.09 22.35
N SER A 249 0.56 -2.00 22.24
CA SER A 249 1.13 -2.70 23.39
C SER A 249 1.76 -1.70 24.35
N ARG A 250 2.62 -0.81 23.85
CA ARG A 250 3.24 0.23 24.69
C ARG A 250 2.20 1.12 25.36
N ALA A 251 1.20 1.58 24.60
CA ALA A 251 0.15 2.43 25.16
C ALA A 251 -0.70 1.69 26.20
N LYS A 252 -0.91 0.38 26.04
CA LYS A 252 -1.58 -0.48 27.02
C LYS A 252 -0.74 -0.58 28.29
N ASP A 253 0.54 -0.91 28.17
CA ASP A 253 1.46 -1.09 29.29
C ASP A 253 1.60 0.21 30.09
N SER A 254 1.89 1.34 29.42
CA SER A 254 1.98 2.65 30.08
C SER A 254 0.68 3.07 30.78
N ARG A 255 -0.48 2.61 30.29
CA ARG A 255 -1.77 2.90 30.93
C ARG A 255 -2.00 2.03 32.17
N LEU A 256 -1.53 0.79 32.15
CA LEU A 256 -1.57 -0.09 33.32
C LEU A 256 -0.65 0.46 34.41
N ASP A 257 0.57 0.88 34.06
CA ASP A 257 1.51 1.51 35.01
C ASP A 257 0.91 2.77 35.66
N LEU A 258 0.18 3.57 34.88
CA LEU A 258 -0.51 4.77 35.37
C LEU A 258 -1.72 4.46 36.27
N ILE A 259 -2.34 3.30 36.11
CA ILE A 259 -3.42 2.84 37.00
C ILE A 259 -2.82 2.26 38.28
N ASP A 260 -1.77 1.46 38.17
CA ASP A 260 -1.09 0.83 39.31
C ASP A 260 -0.47 1.89 40.24
N SER A 261 0.15 2.94 39.69
CA SER A 261 0.61 4.09 40.47
C SER A 261 -0.52 4.78 41.21
N LYS A 262 -1.65 5.06 40.54
CA LYS A 262 -2.83 5.66 41.18
C LYS A 262 -3.47 4.77 42.24
N ILE A 263 -3.41 3.46 42.08
CA ILE A 263 -3.88 2.52 43.11
C ILE A 263 -2.95 2.57 44.33
N LYS A 264 -1.64 2.67 44.13
CA LYS A 264 -0.65 2.80 45.22
C LYS A 264 -0.73 4.13 45.98
N GLU A 265 -1.24 5.19 45.33
CA GLU A 265 -1.47 6.50 45.97
C GLU A 265 -2.73 6.53 46.86
N ILE A 266 -3.58 5.50 46.81
CA ILE A 266 -4.78 5.42 47.66
C ILE A 266 -4.33 5.09 49.10
N PRO A 267 -4.75 5.89 50.11
CA PRO A 267 -4.37 5.65 51.50
C PRO A 267 -4.81 4.27 52.00
N ASP A 268 -4.02 3.72 52.92
CA ASP A 268 -4.30 2.43 53.55
C ASP A 268 -5.63 2.44 54.30
N LYS A 269 -6.16 1.24 54.57
CA LYS A 269 -7.52 1.00 55.11
C LYS A 269 -7.88 1.83 56.34
N ASP A 270 -6.89 2.24 57.12
CA ASP A 270 -7.07 2.98 58.38
C ASP A 270 -7.27 4.50 58.17
N ALA A 271 -6.98 5.02 56.97
CA ALA A 271 -7.15 6.43 56.58
C ALA A 271 -8.04 6.63 55.34
N ALA A 272 -8.60 5.55 54.78
CA ALA A 272 -9.36 5.58 53.53
C ALA A 272 -10.83 5.98 53.73
N PHE A 273 -11.32 6.92 52.92
CA PHE A 273 -12.74 7.30 52.89
C PHE A 273 -13.53 6.42 51.92
N ILE A 274 -14.87 6.43 52.04
CA ILE A 274 -15.78 5.74 51.11
C ILE A 274 -15.53 6.16 49.65
N SER A 275 -15.17 7.43 49.42
CA SER A 275 -14.78 7.94 48.09
C SER A 275 -13.58 7.21 47.50
N ASP A 276 -12.61 6.83 48.33
CA ASP A 276 -11.37 6.18 47.90
C ASP A 276 -11.63 4.71 47.54
N LEU A 277 -12.52 4.04 48.28
CA LEU A 277 -13.00 2.70 47.93
C LEU A 277 -13.78 2.68 46.61
N ILE A 278 -14.60 3.71 46.34
CA ILE A 278 -15.30 3.87 45.06
C ILE A 278 -14.29 4.10 43.92
N LEU A 279 -13.28 4.93 44.14
CA LEU A 279 -12.21 5.20 43.18
C LEU A 279 -11.40 3.93 42.89
N LEU A 280 -11.02 3.17 43.91
CA LEU A 280 -10.31 1.90 43.79
C LEU A 280 -11.10 0.89 42.94
N ASN A 281 -12.37 0.68 43.25
CA ASN A 281 -13.24 -0.23 42.48
C ASN A 281 -13.36 0.22 41.01
N LYS A 282 -13.43 1.53 40.76
CA LYS A 282 -13.43 2.08 39.41
C LYS A 282 -12.10 1.82 38.69
N LEU A 283 -10.96 2.00 39.35
CA LEU A 283 -9.63 1.77 38.78
C LEU A 283 -9.40 0.28 38.46
N ILE A 284 -9.72 -0.63 39.38
CA ILE A 284 -9.61 -2.09 39.17
C ILE A 284 -10.47 -2.53 37.96
N ARG A 285 -11.69 -2.00 37.82
CA ARG A 285 -12.53 -2.29 36.65
C ARG A 285 -11.91 -1.79 35.35
N ILE A 286 -11.26 -0.63 35.36
CA ILE A 286 -10.58 -0.07 34.20
C ILE A 286 -9.33 -0.90 33.86
N GLU A 287 -8.55 -1.28 34.86
CA GLU A 287 -7.36 -2.13 34.75
C GLU A 287 -7.70 -3.47 34.07
N LYS A 288 -8.72 -4.17 34.58
CA LYS A 288 -9.21 -5.43 33.99
C LYS A 288 -9.61 -5.25 32.52
N ARG A 289 -10.38 -4.20 32.22
CA ARG A 289 -10.77 -3.88 30.83
C ARG A 289 -9.57 -3.63 29.93
N ILE A 290 -8.50 -3.00 30.44
CA ILE A 290 -7.29 -2.75 29.65
C ILE A 290 -6.49 -4.02 29.44
N LYS A 291 -6.37 -4.87 30.47
CA LYS A 291 -5.73 -6.19 30.39
C LYS A 291 -6.37 -7.05 29.29
N ASP A 292 -7.69 -6.98 29.13
CA ASP A 292 -8.46 -7.72 28.11
C ASP A 292 -8.30 -7.15 26.67
N ILE A 293 -7.68 -5.98 26.49
CA ILE A 293 -7.48 -5.41 25.16
C ILE A 293 -6.43 -6.22 24.40
N LYS A 294 -6.84 -6.71 23.22
CA LYS A 294 -5.94 -7.28 22.22
C LYS A 294 -5.20 -6.14 21.49
N PRO A 295 -3.87 -6.09 21.53
CA PRO A 295 -3.08 -5.03 20.88
C PRO A 295 -3.05 -5.13 19.35
N TRP A 296 -3.67 -6.15 18.77
CA TRP A 296 -3.71 -6.36 17.32
C TRP A 296 -4.85 -5.57 16.68
N LEU A 297 -4.55 -4.75 15.66
CA LEU A 297 -5.56 -4.01 14.91
C LEU A 297 -6.35 -4.90 13.92
N VAL A 298 -5.68 -5.85 13.26
CA VAL A 298 -6.27 -6.78 12.30
C VAL A 298 -6.03 -8.21 12.75
N ASP A 299 -6.95 -9.09 12.38
CA ASP A 299 -6.78 -10.52 12.56
C ASP A 299 -5.65 -11.03 11.65
N ILE A 300 -4.53 -11.38 12.28
CA ILE A 300 -3.33 -11.97 11.65
C ILE A 300 -3.70 -13.20 10.83
N LYS A 301 -4.70 -13.99 11.29
CA LYS A 301 -5.16 -15.17 10.57
C LYS A 301 -5.74 -14.79 9.20
N SER A 302 -6.55 -13.74 9.13
CA SER A 302 -7.13 -13.28 7.85
C SER A 302 -6.04 -12.77 6.89
N ILE A 303 -5.01 -12.11 7.41
CA ILE A 303 -3.87 -11.65 6.60
C ILE A 303 -3.08 -12.84 6.07
N PHE A 304 -2.75 -13.83 6.91
CA PHE A 304 -2.08 -15.04 6.47
C PHE A 304 -2.92 -15.88 5.52
N GLN A 305 -4.23 -15.94 5.71
CA GLN A 305 -5.14 -16.57 4.75
C GLN A 305 -5.09 -15.86 3.40
N LEU A 306 -5.12 -14.52 3.39
CA LEU A 306 -5.03 -13.75 2.15
C LEU A 306 -3.66 -13.89 1.49
N ILE A 307 -2.59 -13.99 2.29
CA ILE A 307 -1.24 -14.30 1.79
C ILE A 307 -1.20 -15.70 1.18
N GLY A 308 -1.69 -16.70 1.92
CA GLY A 308 -1.71 -18.09 1.49
C GLY A 308 -2.55 -18.29 0.22
N THR A 309 -3.75 -17.71 0.14
CA THR A 309 -4.60 -17.80 -1.05
C THR A 309 -3.99 -17.09 -2.25
N THR A 310 -3.36 -15.93 -2.03
CA THR A 310 -2.68 -15.20 -3.11
C THR A 310 -1.50 -16.00 -3.63
N ILE A 311 -0.60 -16.48 -2.75
CA ILE A 311 0.54 -17.32 -3.14
C ILE A 311 0.07 -18.60 -3.84
N LEU A 312 -0.92 -19.30 -3.28
CA LEU A 312 -1.45 -20.53 -3.86
C LEU A 312 -2.07 -20.29 -5.24
N SER A 313 -2.84 -19.21 -5.40
CA SER A 313 -3.41 -18.84 -6.70
C SER A 313 -2.32 -18.55 -7.74
N GLN A 314 -1.22 -17.91 -7.32
CA GLN A 314 -0.10 -17.60 -8.20
C GLN A 314 0.69 -18.85 -8.59
N VAL A 315 0.92 -19.76 -7.65
CA VAL A 315 1.57 -21.06 -7.92
C VAL A 315 0.71 -21.91 -8.86
N LEU A 316 -0.60 -21.94 -8.66
CA LEU A 316 -1.52 -22.69 -9.54
C LEU A 316 -1.53 -22.14 -10.97
N VAL A 317 -1.58 -20.81 -11.13
CA VAL A 317 -1.50 -20.17 -12.46
C VAL A 317 -0.18 -20.51 -13.14
N MET A 318 0.93 -20.48 -12.40
CA MET A 318 2.25 -20.85 -12.92
C MET A 318 2.29 -22.31 -13.39
N ILE A 319 1.74 -23.25 -12.60
CA ILE A 319 1.66 -24.67 -12.99
C ILE A 319 0.82 -24.84 -14.26
N ILE A 320 -0.33 -24.16 -14.35
CA ILE A 320 -1.21 -24.22 -15.52
C ILE A 320 -0.50 -23.67 -16.78
N ASP A 321 0.24 -22.56 -16.66
CA ASP A 321 1.01 -22.00 -17.76
C ASP A 321 2.17 -22.91 -18.17
N MET A 322 2.80 -23.63 -17.23
CA MET A 322 3.87 -24.61 -17.54
C MET A 322 3.36 -25.91 -18.20
N MET A 323 2.06 -26.20 -18.10
CA MET A 323 1.45 -27.40 -18.67
C MET A 323 0.88 -27.20 -20.08
N LYS A 324 0.96 -25.99 -20.65
CA LYS A 324 0.53 -25.65 -22.01
C LYS A 324 1.71 -25.57 -22.96
#